data_AF-A0A3Q1JN64-F1
#
_entry.id   AF-A0A3Q1JN64-F1
#
_cell.length_a   1.000
_cell.length_b   1.000
_cell.length_c   1.000
_cell.angle_alpha   90.00
_cell.angle_beta   90.00
_cell.angle_gamma   90.00
#
_symmetry.space_group_name_H-M   'P 1'
#
loop_
_entity.id
_entity.type
_entity.pdbx_description
1 polymer ?
#
loop_
_entity_poly.entity_id
_entity_poly.type
_entity_poly.pdbx_seq_one_letter_code
_entity_poly.pdbx_strand_id
1 'polypeptide(L)' 'MSPDEIRTKMYTGTFCPQCDANGNFLPRQCWASTGYCWCVDVISGKMIPNTETPPGVEPVDCGE' A
#
# COMPACT_ATOMS: atom_id res chain seq x y z
N MET A 1 17.45 -24.68 11.46
CA MET A 1 16.74 -23.41 11.17
C MET A 1 15.34 -23.58 11.74
N SER A 2 14.99 -22.80 12.76
CA SER A 2 13.77 -23.02 13.53
C SER A 2 12.52 -22.49 12.80
N PRO A 3 11.34 -23.09 13.00
CA PRO A 3 10.08 -22.63 12.37
C PRO A 3 9.72 -21.17 12.71
N ASP A 4 10.20 -20.64 13.84
CA ASP A 4 9.93 -19.28 14.31
C ASP A 4 10.65 -18.17 13.54
N GLU A 5 11.70 -18.47 12.76
CA GLU A 5 12.39 -17.46 11.93
C GLU A 5 11.70 -17.21 10.58
N ILE A 6 10.68 -18.00 10.23
CA ILE A 6 9.93 -17.85 8.96
C ILE A 6 8.92 -16.69 9.05
N ARG A 7 8.48 -16.31 10.26
CA ARG A 7 7.45 -15.27 10.46
C ARG A 7 7.96 -13.83 10.35
N THR A 8 9.27 -13.62 10.42
CA THR A 8 9.88 -12.28 10.52
C THR A 8 10.90 -11.98 9.42
N LYS A 9 10.75 -12.58 8.23
CA LYS A 9 11.17 -11.87 7.01
C LYS A 9 10.19 -10.73 6.77
N MET A 10 10.26 -9.73 7.64
CA MET A 10 9.78 -8.39 7.33
C MET A 10 10.58 -7.99 6.11
N TYR A 11 9.93 -7.99 4.96
CA TYR A 11 10.51 -7.47 3.73
C TYR A 11 10.66 -5.96 3.92
N THR A 12 11.66 -5.55 4.70
CA THR A 12 12.01 -4.17 4.94
C THR A 12 12.25 -3.54 3.57
N GLY A 13 11.38 -2.62 3.20
CA GLY A 13 11.42 -1.96 1.91
C GLY A 13 10.46 -2.51 0.86
N THR A 14 9.81 -3.66 1.02
CA THR A 14 8.81 -4.13 0.05
C THR A 14 7.46 -3.50 0.29
N PHE A 15 6.74 -3.24 -0.79
CA PHE A 15 5.36 -2.77 -0.75
C PHE A 15 4.44 -3.86 -0.17
N CYS A 16 3.68 -3.51 0.87
CA CYS A 16 2.61 -4.32 1.43
C CYS A 16 1.29 -3.57 1.19
N PRO A 17 0.33 -4.15 0.43
CA PRO A 17 -0.97 -3.53 0.24
C PRO A 17 -1.69 -3.30 1.56
N GLN A 18 -2.40 -2.19 1.67
CA GLN A 18 -3.16 -1.86 2.87
C GLN A 18 -4.63 -2.17 2.64
N CYS A 19 -5.23 -2.93 3.54
CA CYS A 19 -6.61 -3.38 3.45
C CYS A 19 -7.45 -2.90 4.65
N ASP A 20 -8.77 -2.80 4.43
CA ASP A 20 -9.75 -2.58 5.51
C ASP A 20 -9.99 -3.87 6.33
N ALA A 21 -10.88 -3.79 7.34
CA ALA A 21 -11.24 -4.92 8.18
C ALA A 21 -12.00 -6.04 7.45
N ASN A 22 -12.58 -5.75 6.28
CA ASN A 22 -13.29 -6.70 5.44
C ASN A 22 -12.34 -7.39 4.44
N GLY A 23 -11.09 -6.93 4.33
CA GLY A 23 -10.10 -7.42 3.39
C GLY A 23 -10.14 -6.73 2.02
N ASN A 24 -10.92 -5.66 1.85
CA ASN A 24 -10.88 -4.83 0.64
C ASN A 24 -9.63 -3.95 0.66
N PHE A 25 -9.13 -3.56 -0.51
CA PHE A 25 -8.04 -2.59 -0.57
C PHE A 25 -8.53 -1.23 -0.07
N LEU A 26 -7.72 -0.56 0.74
CA LEU A 26 -7.96 0.85 1.03
C LEU A 26 -7.82 1.64 -0.27
N PRO A 27 -8.70 2.63 -0.54
CA PRO A 27 -8.69 3.39 -1.80
C PRO A 27 -7.36 4.09 -2.03
N ARG A 28 -6.65 4.45 -0.95
CA ARG A 28 -5.27 4.94 -0.98
C ARG A 28 -4.29 3.85 -0.53
N GLN A 29 -3.27 3.62 -1.32
CA GLN A 29 -2.12 2.78 -0.98
C GLN A 29 -0.88 3.65 -0.83
N CYS A 30 -0.01 3.31 0.12
CA CYS A 30 1.21 4.05 0.41
C CYS A 30 2.35 3.09 0.66
N TRP A 31 3.40 3.22 -0.12
CA TRP A 31 4.63 2.47 0.09
C TRP A 31 5.48 3.18 1.14
N ALA A 32 5.28 2.80 2.41
CA ALA A 32 5.89 3.46 3.56
C ALA A 32 7.43 3.62 3.47
N SER A 33 8.12 2.69 2.81
CA SER A 33 9.59 2.76 2.68
C SER A 33 10.06 3.80 1.68
N THR A 34 9.27 4.13 0.66
CA THR A 34 9.63 5.14 -0.34
C THR A 34 8.94 6.46 -0.07
N GLY A 35 7.79 6.44 0.62
CA GLY A 35 6.93 7.59 0.88
C GLY A 35 5.95 7.90 -0.25
N TYR A 36 5.89 7.08 -1.29
CA TYR A 36 4.94 7.23 -2.40
C TYR A 36 3.55 6.77 -1.99
N CYS A 37 2.52 7.46 -2.48
CA CYS A 37 1.12 7.05 -2.35
C CYS A 37 0.40 7.09 -3.71
N TRP A 38 -0.62 6.26 -3.89
CA TRP A 38 -1.46 6.24 -5.10
C TRP A 38 -2.86 5.75 -4.78
N CYS A 39 -3.81 6.00 -5.69
CA CYS A 39 -5.15 5.45 -5.57
C CYS A 39 -5.25 4.08 -6.25
N VAL A 40 -6.10 3.22 -5.73
CA VAL A 40 -6.42 1.92 -6.30
C VAL A 40 -7.93 1.69 -6.39
N ASP A 41 -8.34 0.83 -7.31
CA ASP A 41 -9.67 0.25 -7.28
C ASP A 41 -9.81 -0.69 -6.07
N VAL A 42 -10.81 -0.46 -5.21
CA VAL A 42 -10.94 -1.13 -3.90
C VAL A 42 -11.18 -2.65 -4.00
N ILE A 43 -11.67 -3.12 -5.15
CA ILE A 43 -11.97 -4.55 -5.39
C ILE A 43 -10.78 -5.25 -6.03
N SER A 44 -10.18 -4.66 -7.06
CA SER A 44 -9.11 -5.29 -7.86
C SER A 44 -7.71 -4.94 -7.39
N GLY A 45 -7.54 -3.90 -6.56
CA GLY A 45 -6.25 -3.39 -6.11
C GLY A 45 -5.42 -2.74 -7.22
N LYS A 46 -5.99 -2.54 -8.41
CA LYS A 46 -5.28 -1.94 -9.54
C LYS A 46 -5.10 -0.45 -9.32
N MET A 47 -3.88 0.03 -9.53
CA MET A 47 -3.54 1.44 -9.51
C MET A 47 -4.39 2.23 -10.52
N ILE A 48 -4.93 3.37 -10.08
CA ILE A 48 -5.60 4.34 -10.93
C ILE A 48 -4.51 5.23 -11.57
N PRO A 49 -4.46 5.38 -12.90
CA PRO A 49 -3.43 6.19 -13.57
C PRO A 49 -3.42 7.65 -13.09
N ASN A 50 -2.24 8.26 -13.05
CA ASN A 50 -2.02 9.67 -12.65
C ASN A 50 -2.43 10.01 -11.21
N THR A 51 -2.51 9.01 -10.32
CA THR A 51 -2.77 9.22 -8.89
C THR A 51 -1.53 9.04 -8.01
N GLU A 52 -0.40 8.67 -8.61
CA GLU A 52 0.86 8.54 -7.89
C GLU A 52 1.36 9.91 -7.40
N THR A 53 1.66 9.97 -6.11
CA THR A 53 2.16 11.15 -5.43
C THR A 53 3.52 10.83 -4.79
N PRO A 54 4.55 11.63 -5.07
CA PRO A 54 5.86 11.43 -4.48
C PRO A 54 5.89 11.87 -3.01
N PRO A 55 6.95 11.51 -2.27
CA PRO A 55 7.09 11.87 -0.87
C PRO A 55 7.12 13.39 -0.68
N GLY A 56 6.41 13.87 0.34
CA GLY A 56 6.35 15.30 0.68
C GLY A 56 5.39 16.12 -0.21
N VAL A 57 4.72 15.49 -1.17
CA VAL A 57 3.58 16.08 -1.87
C VAL A 57 2.30 15.63 -1.20
N GLU A 58 1.32 16.53 -1.11
CA GLU A 58 0.02 16.21 -0.56
C GLU A 58 -0.64 15.09 -1.40
N PRO A 59 -1.06 13.97 -0.78
CA PRO A 59 -1.68 12.89 -1.51
C PRO A 59 -2.97 13.34 -2.20
N VAL A 60 -3.22 12.80 -3.39
CA VAL A 60 -4.51 12.98 -4.07
C VAL A 60 -5.65 12.39 -3.23
N ASP A 61 -6.82 13.02 -3.30
CA ASP A 61 -8.04 12.47 -2.71
C ASP A 61 -8.57 11.31 -3.57
N CYS A 62 -8.58 10.11 -3.00
CA CYS A 62 -8.94 8.89 -3.73
C CYS A 62 -10.45 8.61 -3.74
N GLY A 63 -11.25 9.44 -3.07
CA GLY A 63 -12.67 9.15 -2.81
C GLY A 63 -12.82 7.99 -1.82
N GLU A 64 -13.82 8.09 -0.96
CA GLU A 64 -14.20 7.00 -0.03
C GLU A 64 -15.08 5.95 -0.71
#